data_AF-A0A097C292-F1
#
_entry.id   AF-A0A097C292-F1
#
_cell.length_a   1.000
_cell.length_b   1.000
_cell.length_c   1.000
_cell.angle_alpha   90.00
_cell.angle_beta   90.00
_cell.angle_gamma   90.00
#
_symmetry.space_group_name_H-M   'P 1'
#
loop_
_entity.id
_entity.type
_entity.pdbx_description
1 polymer ?
#
loop_
_entity_poly.entity_id
_entity_poly.type
_entity_poly.pdbx_seq_one_letter_code
_entity_poly.pdbx_strand_id
1 'polypeptide(L)'
;KTLYGKDTITDSMLGNNYAISAQSFYQVNTVMAEKLYQTAIAFSDLSKDDIVIDAYSGIGTIGLSFAKTVKAVYGVEVIEAAVRDAQQNAALNGITNAYFVADTAEHAMATWAKDGIKPSVILVDPPRKGLTESFIQASVAMGPQKITYVSCNPATMARDIKRYQELGYKLAKVQPVDLFPQTHHVECVALLVKA
;
A
#
# COMPACT_ATOMS: atom_id res chain seq x y z
N LYS A 1 5.53 20.95 -19.30
CA LYS A 1 6.73 21.82 -19.31
C LYS A 1 6.62 22.76 -18.13
N THR A 2 7.63 22.78 -17.27
CA THR A 2 7.67 23.67 -16.11
C THR A 2 7.89 25.10 -16.56
N LEU A 3 6.98 25.97 -16.15
CA LEU A 3 7.01 27.39 -16.50
C LEU A 3 7.85 28.19 -15.50
N TYR A 4 7.87 27.77 -14.22
CA TYR A 4 8.62 28.40 -13.13
C TYR A 4 8.81 27.42 -11.97
N GLY A 5 9.93 27.52 -11.25
CA GLY A 5 10.16 26.77 -10.00
C GLY A 5 10.58 25.31 -10.20
N LYS A 6 10.19 24.46 -9.25
CA LYS A 6 10.45 23.02 -9.26
C LYS A 6 9.26 22.27 -9.88
N ASP A 7 9.53 21.09 -10.43
CA ASP A 7 8.51 20.20 -11.00
C ASP A 7 7.65 19.51 -9.92
N THR A 8 8.09 19.59 -8.66
CA THR A 8 7.47 18.95 -7.51
C THR A 8 7.36 19.93 -6.34
N ILE A 9 6.38 19.68 -5.47
CA ILE A 9 6.35 20.20 -4.10
C ILE A 9 6.90 19.15 -3.13
N THR A 10 7.18 19.54 -1.90
CA THR A 10 7.56 18.61 -0.83
C THR A 10 6.61 18.76 0.34
N ASP A 11 6.07 17.64 0.81
CA ASP A 11 5.27 17.56 2.04
C ASP A 11 5.79 16.43 2.94
N SER A 12 5.39 16.41 4.20
CA SER A 12 5.82 15.40 5.18
C SER A 12 4.65 14.55 5.64
N MET A 13 4.89 13.24 5.78
CA MET A 13 3.92 12.28 6.30
C MET A 13 4.66 11.19 7.08
N LEU A 14 4.21 10.88 8.30
CA LEU A 14 4.78 9.86 9.18
C LEU A 14 6.31 9.97 9.35
N GLY A 15 6.81 11.20 9.42
CA GLY A 15 8.23 11.50 9.64
C GLY A 15 9.14 11.35 8.41
N ASN A 16 8.57 11.06 7.24
CA ASN A 16 9.29 11.08 5.96
C ASN A 16 8.85 12.29 5.12
N ASN A 17 9.72 12.73 4.22
CA ASN A 17 9.44 13.77 3.23
C ASN A 17 9.13 13.14 1.87
N TYR A 18 8.13 13.69 1.17
CA TYR A 18 7.71 13.19 -0.14
C TYR A 18 7.77 14.32 -1.15
N ALA A 19 8.54 14.12 -2.23
CA ALA A 19 8.42 14.91 -3.43
C ALA A 19 7.15 14.47 -4.18
N ILE A 20 6.27 15.43 -4.45
CA ILE A 20 4.96 15.20 -5.04
C ILE A 20 4.91 15.93 -6.38
N SER A 21 4.84 15.16 -7.47
CA SER A 21 4.65 15.72 -8.81
C SER A 21 3.19 16.06 -9.05
N ALA A 22 2.92 16.92 -10.04
CA ALA A 22 1.55 17.37 -10.34
C ALA A 22 0.57 16.24 -10.76
N GLN A 23 1.09 15.09 -11.21
CA GLN A 23 0.28 13.94 -11.63
C GLN A 23 0.23 12.84 -10.57
N SER A 24 1.02 12.96 -9.50
CA SER A 24 1.08 11.96 -8.45
C SER A 24 -0.17 12.01 -7.60
N PHE A 25 -0.73 10.84 -7.29
CA PHE A 25 -1.74 10.76 -6.24
C PHE A 25 -1.10 11.02 -4.88
N TYR A 26 -1.71 11.93 -4.11
CA TYR A 26 -1.34 12.21 -2.73
C TYR A 26 -2.61 12.46 -1.92
N GLN A 27 -2.62 12.03 -0.66
CA GLN A 27 -3.80 12.15 0.17
C GLN A 27 -4.10 13.63 0.45
N VAL A 28 -5.35 14.03 0.21
CA VAL A 28 -5.76 15.45 0.33
C VAL A 28 -5.94 15.92 1.77
N ASN A 29 -6.05 14.99 2.71
CA ASN A 29 -6.17 15.27 4.14
C ASN A 29 -5.05 14.54 4.89
N THR A 30 -3.85 15.14 4.88
CA THR A 30 -2.62 14.56 5.46
C THR A 30 -2.82 14.11 6.90
N VAL A 31 -3.48 14.92 7.74
CA VAL A 31 -3.69 14.63 9.17
C VAL A 31 -4.47 13.31 9.38
N MET A 32 -5.50 13.08 8.58
CA MET A 32 -6.30 11.86 8.68
C MET A 32 -5.68 10.69 7.91
N ALA A 33 -4.94 10.96 6.84
CA ALA A 33 -4.15 9.96 6.12
C ALA A 33 -3.06 9.35 7.02
N GLU A 34 -2.40 10.15 7.85
CA GLU A 34 -1.44 9.65 8.83
C GLU A 34 -2.10 8.66 9.80
N LYS A 35 -3.31 8.95 10.29
CA LYS A 35 -4.06 8.02 11.16
C LYS A 35 -4.50 6.75 10.42
N LEU A 36 -4.90 6.88 9.16
CA LEU A 36 -5.27 5.74 8.30
C LEU A 36 -4.08 4.80 8.13
N TYR A 37 -2.92 5.34 7.76
CA TYR A 37 -1.70 4.57 7.54
C TYR A 37 -1.12 4.02 8.84
N GLN A 38 -1.15 4.79 9.94
CA GLN A 38 -0.80 4.27 11.27
C GLN A 38 -1.69 3.07 11.66
N THR A 39 -2.98 3.14 11.36
CA THR A 39 -3.91 2.02 11.62
C THR A 39 -3.55 0.79 10.78
N ALA A 40 -3.28 0.97 9.49
CA ALA A 40 -2.85 -0.11 8.59
C ALA A 40 -1.52 -0.75 9.03
N ILE A 41 -0.55 0.06 9.44
CA ILE A 41 0.74 -0.39 9.97
C ILE A 41 0.54 -1.16 11.29
N ALA A 42 -0.28 -0.64 12.20
CA ALA A 42 -0.59 -1.29 13.47
C ALA A 42 -1.34 -2.62 13.29
N PHE A 43 -2.26 -2.69 12.32
CA PHE A 43 -2.97 -3.94 11.99
C PHE A 43 -2.05 -4.99 11.40
N SER A 44 -1.08 -4.56 10.59
CA SER A 44 -0.07 -5.44 10.02
C SER A 44 0.83 -6.06 11.09
N ASP A 45 1.00 -5.40 12.25
CA ASP A 45 1.80 -5.90 13.38
C ASP A 45 3.18 -6.39 12.90
N LEU A 46 3.92 -5.41 12.35
CA LEU A 46 5.18 -5.59 11.63
C LEU A 46 6.37 -5.72 12.59
N SER A 47 7.36 -6.47 12.13
CA SER A 47 8.63 -6.76 12.79
C SER A 47 9.79 -6.59 11.82
N LYS A 48 11.02 -6.57 12.36
CA LYS A 48 12.26 -6.40 11.57
C LYS A 48 12.54 -7.54 10.58
N ASP A 49 11.89 -8.70 10.76
CA ASP A 49 12.08 -9.86 9.89
C ASP A 49 11.07 -9.90 8.73
N ASP A 50 10.05 -9.04 8.77
CA ASP A 50 8.97 -9.06 7.79
C ASP A 50 9.41 -8.57 6.42
N ILE A 51 8.96 -9.29 5.40
CA ILE A 51 8.98 -8.83 4.01
C ILE A 51 7.57 -8.43 3.66
N VAL A 52 7.37 -7.18 3.26
CA VAL A 52 6.05 -6.61 3.00
C VAL A 52 5.91 -6.29 1.52
N ILE A 53 4.82 -6.71 0.90
CA ILE A 53 4.42 -6.19 -0.41
C ILE A 53 3.50 -4.98 -0.20
N ASP A 54 3.83 -3.86 -0.84
CA ASP A 54 3.01 -2.66 -0.94
C ASP A 54 2.42 -2.60 -2.36
N ALA A 55 1.18 -3.07 -2.53
CA ALA A 55 0.54 -3.12 -3.83
C ALA A 55 -0.31 -1.86 -4.06
N TYR A 56 -0.26 -1.34 -5.29
CA TYR A 56 -0.76 -0.02 -5.65
C TYR A 56 0.01 1.09 -4.90
N SER A 57 1.34 0.96 -4.88
CA SER A 57 2.20 1.75 -3.99
C SER A 57 2.22 3.24 -4.31
N GLY A 58 1.75 3.68 -5.48
CA GLY A 58 1.81 5.08 -5.90
C GLY A 58 3.24 5.62 -5.79
N ILE A 59 3.40 6.77 -5.12
CA ILE A 59 4.71 7.38 -4.84
C ILE A 59 5.41 6.83 -3.57
N GLY A 60 4.95 5.69 -3.07
CA GLY A 60 5.54 4.96 -1.95
C GLY A 60 5.14 5.48 -0.56
N THR A 61 4.05 6.24 -0.43
CA THR A 61 3.64 6.84 0.87
C THR A 61 3.51 5.79 1.97
N ILE A 62 2.81 4.68 1.69
CA ILE A 62 2.58 3.63 2.68
C ILE A 62 3.85 2.82 2.95
N GLY A 63 4.42 2.17 1.93
CA GLY A 63 5.61 1.33 2.07
C GLY A 63 6.79 2.03 2.75
N LEU A 64 7.07 3.30 2.37
CA LEU A 64 8.18 4.05 2.95
C LEU A 64 7.93 4.46 4.40
N SER A 65 6.67 4.61 4.82
CA SER A 65 6.31 5.00 6.20
C SER A 65 6.74 3.98 7.25
N PHE A 66 6.85 2.69 6.89
CA PHE A 66 7.29 1.63 7.80
C PHE A 66 8.56 0.91 7.35
N ALA A 67 9.15 1.26 6.19
CA ALA A 67 10.32 0.58 5.63
C ALA A 67 11.48 0.43 6.64
N LYS A 68 11.71 1.43 7.50
CA LYS A 68 12.76 1.42 8.54
C LYS A 68 12.53 0.40 9.67
N THR A 69 11.36 -0.24 9.71
CA THR A 69 10.95 -1.18 10.77
C THR A 69 10.88 -2.63 10.32
N VAL A 70 11.03 -2.90 9.02
CA VAL A 70 10.89 -4.22 8.39
C VAL A 70 12.16 -4.64 7.66
N LYS A 71 12.23 -5.90 7.23
CA LYS A 71 13.38 -6.42 6.48
C LYS A 71 13.45 -5.80 5.09
N ALA A 72 12.34 -5.85 4.36
CA ALA A 72 12.25 -5.32 3.00
C ALA A 72 10.81 -4.95 2.63
N VAL A 73 10.67 -3.94 1.77
CA VAL A 73 9.41 -3.54 1.15
C VAL A 73 9.51 -3.75 -0.36
N TYR A 74 8.53 -4.43 -0.93
CA TYR A 74 8.39 -4.64 -2.37
C TYR A 74 7.14 -3.92 -2.86
N GLY A 75 7.33 -2.78 -3.50
CA GLY A 75 6.26 -1.95 -4.05
C GLY A 75 5.98 -2.25 -5.51
N VAL A 76 4.70 -2.29 -5.88
CA VAL A 76 4.26 -2.40 -7.28
C VAL A 76 3.23 -1.33 -7.61
N GLU A 77 3.45 -0.66 -8.73
CA GLU A 77 2.61 0.40 -9.27
C GLU A 77 2.64 0.31 -10.80
N VAL A 78 1.52 0.56 -11.47
CA VAL A 78 1.41 0.47 -12.95
C VAL A 78 1.90 1.74 -13.64
N ILE A 79 1.90 2.88 -12.94
CA ILE A 79 2.35 4.17 -13.47
C ILE A 79 3.86 4.33 -13.25
N GLU A 80 4.65 4.22 -14.32
CA GLU A 80 6.11 4.38 -14.26
C GLU A 80 6.58 5.69 -13.60
N ALA A 81 5.85 6.78 -13.83
CA ALA A 81 6.17 8.07 -13.22
C ALA A 81 6.07 8.01 -11.69
N ALA A 82 5.03 7.37 -11.16
CA ALA A 82 4.85 7.19 -9.72
C ALA A 82 5.92 6.26 -9.12
N VAL A 83 6.36 5.23 -9.86
CA VAL A 83 7.49 4.37 -9.45
C VAL A 83 8.79 5.17 -9.35
N ARG A 84 9.07 6.04 -10.33
CA ARG A 84 10.24 6.94 -10.27
C ARG A 84 10.15 7.87 -9.06
N ASP A 85 8.98 8.44 -8.79
CA ASP A 85 8.76 9.26 -7.61
C ASP A 85 8.96 8.46 -6.31
N ALA A 86 8.49 7.22 -6.23
CA ALA A 86 8.69 6.34 -5.09
C ALA A 86 10.16 6.02 -4.82
N GLN A 87 10.94 5.76 -5.88
CA GLN A 87 12.38 5.56 -5.78
C GLN A 87 13.12 6.83 -5.32
N GLN A 88 12.71 8.00 -5.85
CA GLN A 88 13.25 9.29 -5.39
C GLN A 88 12.91 9.56 -3.93
N ASN A 89 11.67 9.26 -3.51
CA ASN A 89 11.23 9.39 -2.12
C ASN A 89 11.97 8.43 -1.19
N ALA A 90 12.26 7.21 -1.63
CA ALA A 90 13.11 6.29 -0.87
C ALA A 90 14.50 6.88 -0.64
N ALA A 91 15.14 7.39 -1.70
CA ALA A 91 16.46 8.04 -1.62
C ALA A 91 16.44 9.30 -0.75
N LEU A 92 15.41 10.14 -0.88
CA LEU A 92 15.22 11.37 -0.10
C LEU A 92 15.18 11.10 1.41
N ASN A 93 14.63 9.95 1.81
CA ASN A 93 14.49 9.55 3.21
C ASN A 93 15.59 8.60 3.70
N GLY A 94 16.61 8.33 2.88
CA GLY A 94 17.69 7.40 3.20
C GLY A 94 17.22 5.94 3.37
N ILE A 95 16.12 5.56 2.70
CA ILE A 95 15.55 4.21 2.78
C ILE A 95 16.17 3.36 1.66
N THR A 96 16.87 2.29 2.05
CA THR A 96 17.62 1.43 1.12
C THR A 96 17.04 0.01 0.98
N ASN A 97 15.98 -0.30 1.73
CA ASN A 97 15.33 -1.62 1.76
C ASN A 97 13.93 -1.60 1.14
N ALA A 98 13.62 -0.61 0.30
CA ALA A 98 12.37 -0.52 -0.45
C ALA A 98 12.65 -0.61 -1.95
N TYR A 99 12.00 -1.56 -2.63
CA TYR A 99 12.20 -1.86 -4.04
C TYR A 99 10.87 -1.66 -4.78
N PHE A 100 10.84 -0.76 -5.77
CA PHE A 100 9.63 -0.45 -6.54
C PHE A 100 9.76 -0.87 -8.00
N VAL A 101 8.73 -1.52 -8.53
CA VAL A 101 8.65 -1.95 -9.94
C VAL A 101 7.42 -1.36 -10.62
N ALA A 102 7.59 -1.01 -11.90
CA ALA A 102 6.51 -0.54 -12.77
C ALA A 102 5.86 -1.74 -13.46
N ASP A 103 4.77 -2.25 -12.90
CA ASP A 103 4.15 -3.48 -13.36
C ASP A 103 2.71 -3.64 -12.85
N THR A 104 1.99 -4.61 -13.42
CA THR A 104 0.80 -5.19 -12.78
C THR A 104 1.21 -5.95 -11.52
N ALA A 105 0.39 -5.86 -10.48
CA ALA A 105 0.67 -6.53 -9.23
C ALA A 105 0.76 -8.06 -9.38
N GLU A 106 -0.07 -8.66 -10.24
CA GLU A 106 -0.04 -10.09 -10.52
C GLU A 106 1.30 -10.54 -11.13
N HIS A 107 1.81 -9.81 -12.11
CA HIS A 107 3.08 -10.15 -12.75
C HIS A 107 4.28 -9.90 -11.82
N ALA A 108 4.26 -8.81 -11.05
CA ALA A 108 5.28 -8.53 -10.04
C ALA A 108 5.33 -9.64 -8.97
N MET A 109 4.17 -10.03 -8.41
CA MET A 109 4.09 -11.12 -7.43
C MET A 109 4.59 -12.44 -8.03
N ALA A 110 4.19 -12.78 -9.26
CA ALA A 110 4.67 -13.99 -9.92
C ALA A 110 6.20 -13.99 -10.15
N THR A 111 6.78 -12.83 -10.46
CA THR A 111 8.23 -12.67 -10.60
C THR A 111 8.93 -12.83 -9.26
N TRP A 112 8.48 -12.13 -8.22
CA TRP A 112 9.04 -12.22 -6.87
C TRP A 112 8.93 -13.63 -6.28
N ALA A 113 7.85 -14.35 -6.55
CA ALA A 113 7.71 -15.75 -6.15
C ALA A 113 8.80 -16.64 -6.79
N LYS A 114 9.10 -16.45 -8.07
CA LYS A 114 10.17 -17.17 -8.78
C LYS A 114 11.55 -16.83 -8.23
N ASP A 115 11.74 -15.58 -7.82
CA ASP A 115 12.97 -15.08 -7.18
C ASP A 115 13.10 -15.54 -5.71
N GLY A 116 12.11 -16.29 -5.19
CA GLY A 116 12.13 -16.86 -3.84
C GLY A 116 11.73 -15.87 -2.75
N ILE A 117 11.16 -14.71 -3.10
CA ILE A 117 10.62 -13.74 -2.15
C ILE A 117 9.35 -14.29 -1.53
N LYS A 118 9.31 -14.31 -0.19
CA LYS A 118 8.20 -14.83 0.62
C LYS A 118 7.70 -13.73 1.55
N PRO A 119 6.69 -12.95 1.14
CA PRO A 119 6.15 -11.91 1.98
C PRO A 119 5.39 -12.51 3.17
N SER A 120 5.56 -11.92 4.35
CA SER A 120 4.75 -12.25 5.52
C SER A 120 3.46 -11.40 5.57
N VAL A 121 3.50 -10.21 4.96
CA VAL A 121 2.38 -9.28 4.89
C VAL A 121 2.21 -8.74 3.47
N ILE A 122 0.97 -8.61 3.02
CA ILE A 122 0.61 -7.82 1.84
C ILE A 122 -0.27 -6.67 2.29
N LEU A 123 0.09 -5.44 1.94
CA LEU A 123 -0.70 -4.24 2.14
C LEU A 123 -1.24 -3.78 0.78
N VAL A 124 -2.54 -3.49 0.73
CA VAL A 124 -3.22 -3.00 -0.48
C VAL A 124 -4.00 -1.73 -0.20
N ASP A 125 -3.92 -0.75 -1.11
CA ASP A 125 -4.75 0.45 -1.15
C ASP A 125 -5.33 0.65 -2.57
N PRO A 126 -6.28 -0.20 -3.00
CA PRO A 126 -6.77 -0.19 -4.37
C PRO A 126 -7.70 1.00 -4.65
N PRO A 127 -7.93 1.32 -5.95
CA PRO A 127 -8.92 2.31 -6.34
C PRO A 127 -10.35 1.88 -5.95
N ARG A 128 -11.34 2.78 -6.08
CA ARG A 128 -12.75 2.58 -5.70
C ARG A 128 -13.43 1.30 -6.24
N LYS A 129 -12.88 0.67 -7.28
CA LYS A 129 -13.37 -0.60 -7.86
C LYS A 129 -12.98 -1.84 -7.04
N GLY A 130 -12.10 -1.68 -6.05
CA GLY A 130 -11.51 -2.77 -5.27
C GLY A 130 -10.49 -3.57 -6.07
N LEU A 131 -10.23 -4.80 -5.63
CA LEU A 131 -9.27 -5.72 -6.23
C LEU A 131 -9.91 -6.52 -7.36
N THR A 132 -9.09 -6.94 -8.31
CA THR A 132 -9.46 -7.95 -9.31
C THR A 132 -9.40 -9.35 -8.69
N GLU A 133 -10.16 -10.28 -9.25
CA GLU A 133 -10.08 -11.70 -8.86
C GLU A 133 -8.67 -12.27 -9.07
N SER A 134 -8.00 -11.88 -10.16
CA SER A 134 -6.63 -12.28 -10.46
C SER A 134 -5.64 -11.80 -9.40
N PHE A 135 -5.78 -10.55 -8.93
CA PHE A 135 -4.98 -10.02 -7.83
C PHE A 135 -5.19 -10.82 -6.56
N ILE A 136 -6.44 -11.07 -6.18
CA ILE A 136 -6.77 -11.80 -4.94
C ILE A 136 -6.11 -13.19 -4.99
N GLN A 137 -6.25 -13.93 -6.09
CA GLN A 137 -5.60 -15.22 -6.26
C GLN A 137 -4.07 -15.15 -6.20
N ALA A 138 -3.46 -14.18 -6.89
CA ALA A 138 -2.00 -13.99 -6.86
C ALA A 138 -1.50 -13.67 -5.45
N SER A 139 -2.18 -12.77 -4.73
CA SER A 139 -1.83 -12.39 -3.36
C SER A 139 -1.95 -13.56 -2.37
N VAL A 140 -2.96 -14.42 -2.53
CA VAL A 140 -3.08 -15.66 -1.74
C VAL A 140 -1.97 -16.65 -2.07
N ALA A 141 -1.61 -16.79 -3.35
CA ALA A 141 -0.55 -17.69 -3.80
C ALA A 141 0.83 -17.32 -3.26
N MET A 142 1.09 -16.03 -2.96
CA MET A 142 2.29 -15.58 -2.24
C MET A 142 2.36 -16.10 -0.80
N GLY A 143 1.23 -16.55 -0.24
CA GLY A 143 1.13 -17.18 1.07
C GLY A 143 1.42 -16.29 2.30
N PRO A 144 1.09 -14.98 2.31
CA PRO A 144 1.32 -14.14 3.49
C PRO A 144 0.50 -14.62 4.71
N GLN A 145 0.96 -14.28 5.91
CA GLN A 145 0.21 -14.54 7.14
C GLN A 145 -0.91 -13.52 7.35
N LYS A 146 -0.69 -12.28 6.88
CA LYS A 146 -1.61 -11.16 7.05
C LYS A 146 -1.80 -10.41 5.73
N ILE A 147 -3.02 -9.94 5.48
CA ILE A 147 -3.34 -9.00 4.41
C ILE A 147 -4.02 -7.80 5.05
N THR A 148 -3.41 -6.63 4.89
CA THR A 148 -3.96 -5.36 5.38
C THR A 148 -4.55 -4.60 4.20
N TYR A 149 -5.85 -4.38 4.24
CA TYR A 149 -6.61 -3.76 3.15
C TYR A 149 -7.06 -2.37 3.59
N VAL A 150 -6.56 -1.33 2.92
CA VAL A 150 -7.05 0.05 3.01
C VAL A 150 -8.08 0.26 1.90
N SER A 151 -9.25 0.83 2.20
CA SER A 151 -10.32 0.96 1.21
C SER A 151 -11.14 2.22 1.36
N CYS A 152 -11.27 2.93 0.23
CA CYS A 152 -12.16 4.08 0.05
C CYS A 152 -13.61 3.71 -0.28
N ASN A 153 -13.93 2.41 -0.34
CA ASN A 153 -15.26 1.91 -0.67
C ASN A 153 -15.57 0.59 0.08
N PRO A 154 -16.30 0.67 1.21
CA PRO A 154 -16.64 -0.50 2.01
C PRO A 154 -17.39 -1.60 1.25
N ALA A 155 -18.15 -1.26 0.19
CA ALA A 155 -18.91 -2.24 -0.57
C ALA A 155 -18.01 -3.19 -1.37
N THR A 156 -17.01 -2.65 -2.07
CA THR A 156 -16.03 -3.46 -2.80
C THR A 156 -15.07 -4.18 -1.84
N MET A 157 -14.72 -3.56 -0.71
CA MET A 157 -13.93 -4.22 0.34
C MET A 157 -14.65 -5.47 0.86
N ALA A 158 -15.97 -5.40 1.13
CA ALA A 158 -16.74 -6.54 1.60
C ALA A 158 -16.82 -7.67 0.56
N ARG A 159 -16.96 -7.35 -0.73
CA ARG A 159 -16.89 -8.33 -1.84
C ARG A 159 -15.55 -9.05 -1.84
N ASP A 160 -14.46 -8.29 -1.75
CA ASP A 160 -13.10 -8.84 -1.82
C ASP A 160 -12.76 -9.67 -0.57
N ILE A 161 -13.16 -9.21 0.61
CA ILE A 161 -13.03 -9.96 1.88
C ILE A 161 -13.72 -11.31 1.78
N LYS A 162 -14.95 -11.37 1.27
CA LYS A 162 -15.66 -12.65 1.07
C LYS A 162 -14.83 -13.60 0.23
N ARG A 163 -14.21 -13.10 -0.84
CA ARG A 163 -13.37 -13.91 -1.71
C ARG A 163 -12.10 -14.40 -1.01
N TYR A 164 -11.44 -13.53 -0.23
CA TYR A 164 -10.32 -13.96 0.62
C TYR A 164 -10.72 -15.04 1.63
N GLN A 165 -11.94 -14.98 2.16
CA GLN A 165 -12.44 -16.01 3.08
C GLN A 165 -12.62 -17.37 2.41
N GLU A 166 -13.14 -17.40 1.18
CA GLU A 166 -13.22 -18.62 0.37
C GLU A 166 -11.84 -19.22 0.06
N LEU A 167 -10.79 -18.40 0.13
CA LEU A 167 -9.40 -18.78 -0.12
C LEU A 167 -8.56 -18.97 1.15
N GLY A 168 -9.22 -19.13 2.32
CA GLY A 168 -8.55 -19.54 3.56
C GLY A 168 -8.02 -18.38 4.41
N TYR A 169 -8.59 -17.18 4.29
CA TYR A 169 -8.35 -16.09 5.23
C TYR A 169 -9.58 -15.84 6.11
N LYS A 170 -9.39 -15.13 7.23
CA LYS A 170 -10.48 -14.67 8.08
C LYS A 170 -10.35 -13.18 8.34
N LEU A 171 -11.47 -12.48 8.31
CA LEU A 171 -11.54 -11.08 8.73
C LEU A 171 -11.35 -11.02 10.24
N ALA A 172 -10.27 -10.37 10.69
CA ALA A 172 -9.92 -10.27 12.09
C ALA A 172 -10.34 -8.93 12.71
N LYS A 173 -10.15 -7.82 11.99
CA LYS A 173 -10.41 -6.46 12.48
C LYS A 173 -10.85 -5.55 11.32
N VAL A 174 -11.66 -4.54 11.64
CA VAL A 174 -11.99 -3.43 10.74
C VAL A 174 -11.99 -2.13 11.54
N GLN A 175 -11.39 -1.07 10.99
CA GLN A 175 -11.39 0.27 11.55
C GLN A 175 -11.74 1.29 10.46
N PRO A 176 -12.95 1.89 10.51
CA PRO A 176 -13.28 3.05 9.68
C PRO A 176 -12.46 4.28 10.08
N VAL A 177 -12.12 5.14 9.12
CA VAL A 177 -11.41 6.41 9.34
C VAL A 177 -12.13 7.50 8.55
N ASP A 178 -12.43 8.62 9.21
CA ASP A 178 -13.06 9.77 8.56
C ASP A 178 -12.02 10.62 7.82
N LEU A 179 -11.60 10.15 6.64
CA LEU A 179 -10.62 10.86 5.80
C LEU A 179 -11.24 12.08 5.10
N PHE A 180 -12.55 12.04 4.83
CA PHE A 180 -13.29 13.08 4.14
C PHE A 180 -14.50 13.56 4.97
N PRO A 181 -14.26 14.29 6.08
CA PRO A 181 -15.34 14.79 6.92
C PRO A 181 -16.35 15.61 6.12
N GLN A 182 -17.61 15.60 6.56
CA GLN A 182 -18.74 16.29 5.91
C GLN A 182 -19.10 15.73 4.52
N THR A 183 -18.62 14.54 4.17
CA THR A 183 -18.99 13.85 2.94
C THR A 183 -19.61 12.47 3.24
N HIS A 184 -20.04 11.77 2.19
CA HIS A 184 -20.53 10.39 2.30
C HIS A 184 -19.41 9.34 2.25
N HIS A 185 -18.17 9.76 2.02
CA HIS A 185 -17.04 8.84 1.86
C HIS A 185 -16.63 8.23 3.20
N VAL A 186 -16.30 6.94 3.19
CA VAL A 186 -15.83 6.20 4.35
C VAL A 186 -14.57 5.45 3.94
N GLU A 187 -13.43 5.80 4.53
CA GLU A 187 -12.23 4.98 4.46
C GLU A 187 -12.28 3.89 5.52
N CYS A 188 -11.77 2.72 5.20
CA CYS A 188 -11.69 1.59 6.12
C CYS A 188 -10.32 0.91 6.02
N VAL A 189 -9.82 0.44 7.15
CA VAL A 189 -8.72 -0.52 7.22
C VAL A 189 -9.27 -1.85 7.70
N ALA A 190 -9.02 -2.93 6.96
CA ALA A 190 -9.36 -4.29 7.35
C ALA A 190 -8.09 -5.13 7.50
N LEU A 191 -8.08 -5.98 8.52
CA LEU A 191 -7.05 -7.00 8.70
C LEU A 191 -7.64 -8.37 8.38
N LEU A 192 -7.07 -9.03 7.39
CA LEU A 192 -7.30 -10.43 7.07
C LEU A 192 -6.10 -11.23 7.57
N VAL A 193 -6.34 -12.35 8.24
CA VAL A 193 -5.28 -13.26 8.70
C VAL A 193 -5.53 -14.63 8.10
N LYS A 194 -4.46 -15.35 7.77
CA LYS A 194 -4.57 -16.73 7.29
C LYS A 194 -5.25 -17.60 8.34
N ALA A 195 -6.23 -18.40 7.92
CA ALA A 195 -7.06 -19.23 8.79
C ALA A 195 -6.31 -20.50 9.25
#